data_AF-A0A6L7W9Y6-F1
#
_entry.id   AF-A0A6L7W9Y6-F1
#
_cell.length_a   1.000
_cell.length_b   1.000
_cell.length_c   1.000
_cell.angle_alpha   90.00
_cell.angle_beta   90.00
_cell.angle_gamma   90.00
#
_symmetry.space_group_name_H-M   'P 1'
#
loop_
_entity.id
_entity.type
_entity.pdbx_description
1 polymer ?
#
loop_
_entity_poly.entity_id
_entity_poly.type
_entity_poly.pdbx_seq_one_letter_code
_entity_poly.pdbx_strand_id
1 'polypeptide(L)'
;IRSLGQVASEAVLIVSGISGSGHQDILSLEVAHTETEATYANLFKDLKKRGLKGVRLVISDHHEGLQNAIKRHFQGAAWQHCQTHFHRNIKGITPPKHQREVAQALKDVFNAPDQATAQQHLSAMMDTYEEILPNIVEKIDRDIIHCLACFHFPQQHQRRIRTTNLLERLNREIKRRADVVQIFPNKEACERLIGALCMEWSDEWITSRRYLDMTDLK
;
A
#
# COMPACT_ATOMS: atom_id res chain seq x y z
N ILE A 1 -4.08 20.24 10.70
CA ILE A 1 -3.00 21.23 10.59
C ILE A 1 -3.62 22.62 10.55
N ARG A 2 -3.04 23.62 11.22
CA ARG A 2 -3.50 25.01 11.11
C ARG A 2 -3.03 25.61 9.79
N SER A 3 -3.96 26.15 9.01
CA SER A 3 -3.71 26.87 7.77
C SER A 3 -4.73 28.00 7.64
N LEU A 4 -4.26 29.21 7.28
CA LEU A 4 -5.11 30.41 7.11
C LEU A 4 -6.08 30.68 8.29
N GLY A 5 -5.62 30.45 9.53
CA GLY A 5 -6.40 30.69 10.74
C GLY A 5 -7.43 29.60 11.08
N GLN A 6 -7.54 28.54 10.28
CA GLN A 6 -8.44 27.41 10.52
C GLN A 6 -7.66 26.09 10.70
N VAL A 7 -8.29 25.11 11.33
CA VAL A 7 -7.74 23.75 11.43
C VAL A 7 -8.36 22.91 10.31
N ALA A 8 -7.51 22.40 9.42
CA ALA A 8 -7.90 21.51 8.33
C ALA A 8 -7.32 20.10 8.54
N SER A 9 -8.06 19.08 8.08
CA SER A 9 -7.50 17.73 7.93
C SER A 9 -6.62 17.71 6.69
N GLU A 10 -5.40 17.19 6.81
CA GLU A 10 -4.45 17.06 5.70
C GLU A 10 -3.90 15.64 5.68
N ALA A 11 -3.64 15.13 4.47
CA ALA A 11 -3.08 13.82 4.25
C ALA A 11 -1.55 13.87 4.29
N VAL A 12 -0.93 12.85 4.87
CA VAL A 12 0.51 12.67 4.83
C VAL A 12 0.81 11.53 3.86
N LEU A 13 1.38 11.87 2.72
CA LEU A 13 1.74 10.94 1.66
C LEU A 13 3.18 10.48 1.88
N ILE A 14 3.37 9.17 2.04
CA ILE A 14 4.69 8.55 2.22
C ILE A 14 4.90 7.54 1.11
N VAL A 15 6.04 7.63 0.44
CA VAL A 15 6.47 6.66 -0.57
C VAL A 15 7.69 5.94 -0.02
N SER A 16 7.58 4.62 0.15
CA SER A 16 8.74 3.76 0.35
C SER A 16 9.02 2.96 -0.92
N GLY A 17 10.29 2.63 -1.13
CA GLY A 17 10.74 1.87 -2.30
C GLY A 17 11.78 0.83 -1.92
N ILE A 18 11.95 -0.15 -2.81
CA ILE A 18 13.04 -1.12 -2.76
C ILE A 18 13.93 -0.85 -3.95
N SER A 19 15.20 -0.56 -3.71
CA SER A 19 16.16 -0.22 -4.75
C SER A 19 16.68 -1.45 -5.49
N GLY A 20 17.47 -1.24 -6.56
CA GLY A 20 18.13 -2.31 -7.30
C GLY A 20 19.16 -3.10 -6.48
N SER A 21 19.60 -2.60 -5.33
CA SER A 21 20.42 -3.37 -4.38
C SER A 21 19.58 -4.23 -3.43
N GLY A 22 18.25 -4.10 -3.48
CA GLY A 22 17.28 -4.84 -2.66
C GLY A 22 17.04 -4.25 -1.27
N HIS A 23 17.61 -3.08 -0.96
CA HIS A 23 17.37 -2.38 0.31
C HIS A 23 16.12 -1.50 0.22
N GLN A 24 15.42 -1.38 1.34
CA GLN A 24 14.27 -0.50 1.48
C GLN A 24 14.72 0.90 1.86
N ASP A 25 13.94 1.89 1.41
CA ASP A 25 14.16 3.29 1.73
C ASP A 25 12.84 4.08 1.65
N ILE A 26 12.79 5.22 2.32
CA ILE A 26 11.71 6.21 2.19
C ILE A 26 12.11 7.20 1.11
N LEU A 27 11.40 7.14 -0.01
CA LEU A 27 11.68 7.95 -1.19
C LEU A 27 11.04 9.34 -1.12
N SER A 28 9.90 9.48 -0.43
CA SER A 28 9.20 10.75 -0.33
C SER A 28 8.33 10.85 0.91
N LEU A 29 8.19 12.08 1.40
CA LEU A 29 7.21 12.54 2.37
C LEU A 29 6.62 13.84 1.83
N GLU A 30 5.30 13.92 1.72
CA GLU A 30 4.60 15.14 1.33
C GLU A 30 3.32 15.29 2.12
N VAL A 31 3.06 16.48 2.65
CA VAL A 31 1.76 16.80 3.24
C VAL A 31 0.87 17.45 2.19
N ALA A 32 -0.29 16.85 1.94
CA ALA A 32 -1.21 17.25 0.90
C ALA A 32 -2.59 17.63 1.47
N HIS A 33 -3.15 18.73 0.97
CA HIS A 33 -4.51 19.16 1.34
C HIS A 33 -5.61 18.23 0.79
N THR A 34 -5.39 17.66 -0.40
CA THR A 34 -6.36 16.79 -1.06
C THR A 34 -5.66 15.62 -1.74
N GLU A 35 -6.33 14.49 -1.75
CA GLU A 35 -5.91 13.27 -2.43
C GLU A 35 -6.55 13.24 -3.83
N THR A 36 -5.87 13.85 -4.80
CA THR A 36 -6.34 13.94 -6.20
C THR A 36 -5.31 13.34 -7.14
N GLU A 37 -5.71 13.00 -8.37
CA GLU A 37 -4.75 12.58 -9.40
C GLU A 37 -3.62 13.60 -9.59
N ALA A 38 -3.94 14.91 -9.54
CA ALA A 38 -2.96 15.97 -9.67
C ALA A 38 -1.93 15.96 -8.51
N THR A 39 -2.40 15.71 -7.28
CA THR A 39 -1.52 15.58 -6.10
C THR A 39 -0.52 14.45 -6.32
N TYR A 40 -0.98 13.24 -6.64
CA TYR A 40 -0.09 12.09 -6.85
C TYR A 40 0.78 12.24 -8.10
N ALA A 41 0.29 12.89 -9.16
CA ALA A 41 1.07 13.18 -10.35
C ALA A 41 2.26 14.10 -10.04
N ASN A 42 2.07 15.11 -9.18
CA ASN A 42 3.16 15.98 -8.74
C ASN A 42 4.21 15.21 -7.93
N LEU A 43 3.76 14.40 -6.96
CA LEU A 43 4.61 13.51 -6.19
C LEU A 43 5.44 12.57 -7.09
N PHE A 44 4.82 11.96 -8.09
CA PHE A 44 5.50 11.06 -9.02
C PHE A 44 6.44 11.78 -9.99
N LYS A 45 6.11 13.00 -10.42
CA LYS A 45 7.03 13.84 -11.21
C LYS A 45 8.27 14.21 -10.41
N ASP A 46 8.10 14.56 -9.13
CA ASP A 46 9.23 14.87 -8.25
C ASP A 46 10.16 13.67 -8.08
N LEU A 47 9.61 12.49 -7.76
CA LEU A 47 10.39 11.26 -7.66
C LEU A 47 11.21 10.97 -8.93
N LYS A 48 10.59 11.11 -10.10
CA LYS A 48 11.28 10.94 -11.39
C LYS A 48 12.34 12.00 -11.64
N LYS A 49 12.07 13.25 -11.30
CA LYS A 49 13.03 14.36 -11.40
C LYS A 49 14.27 14.10 -10.53
N ARG A 50 14.09 13.46 -9.37
CA ARG A 50 15.18 12.99 -8.49
C ARG A 50 15.86 11.71 -8.95
N GLY A 51 15.42 11.11 -10.06
CA GLY A 51 16.09 9.98 -10.71
C GLY A 51 15.39 8.63 -10.57
N LEU A 52 14.18 8.56 -10.01
CA LEU A 52 13.41 7.30 -9.97
C LEU A 52 13.13 6.79 -11.39
N LYS A 53 13.58 5.58 -11.68
CA LYS A 53 13.42 4.88 -12.96
C LYS A 53 13.31 3.38 -12.75
N GLY A 54 12.79 2.66 -13.75
CA GLY A 54 12.72 1.19 -13.74
C GLY A 54 11.74 0.62 -12.71
N VAL A 55 10.67 1.34 -12.38
CA VAL A 55 9.63 0.87 -11.46
C VAL A 55 8.95 -0.36 -12.06
N ARG A 56 9.04 -1.51 -11.37
CA ARG A 56 8.41 -2.78 -11.81
C ARG A 56 7.07 -3.07 -11.13
N LEU A 57 6.87 -2.57 -9.91
CA LEU A 57 5.67 -2.78 -9.11
C LEU A 57 5.35 -1.53 -8.31
N VAL A 58 4.08 -1.13 -8.30
CA VAL A 58 3.53 -0.15 -7.36
C VAL A 58 2.45 -0.83 -6.53
N ILE A 59 2.55 -0.73 -5.21
CA ILE A 59 1.54 -1.24 -4.27
C ILE A 59 0.90 -0.06 -3.57
N SER A 60 -0.41 0.07 -3.66
CA SER A 60 -1.15 1.16 -3.05
C SER A 60 -2.52 0.70 -2.55
N ASP A 61 -3.24 1.56 -1.84
CA ASP A 61 -4.68 1.38 -1.68
C ASP A 61 -5.43 1.61 -3.01
N HIS A 62 -6.75 1.37 -2.98
CA HIS A 62 -7.62 1.52 -4.15
C HIS A 62 -8.22 2.93 -4.23
N HIS A 63 -7.37 3.96 -4.24
CA HIS A 63 -7.80 5.34 -4.49
C HIS A 63 -7.78 5.64 -6.00
N GLU A 64 -8.90 6.13 -6.56
CA GLU A 64 -9.05 6.35 -8.01
C GLU A 64 -7.98 7.30 -8.58
N GLY A 65 -7.79 8.46 -7.93
CA GLY A 65 -6.77 9.42 -8.34
C GLY A 65 -5.34 8.84 -8.30
N LEU A 66 -5.07 7.92 -7.37
CA LEU A 66 -3.76 7.29 -7.25
C LEU A 66 -3.56 6.27 -8.37
N GLN A 67 -4.57 5.46 -8.65
CA GLN A 67 -4.55 4.49 -9.76
C GLN A 67 -4.33 5.18 -11.10
N ASN A 68 -5.05 6.27 -11.37
CA ASN A 68 -4.90 7.03 -12.61
C ASN A 68 -3.50 7.63 -12.73
N ALA A 69 -2.97 8.21 -11.66
CA ALA A 69 -1.61 8.73 -11.62
C ALA A 69 -0.56 7.61 -11.82
N ILE A 70 -0.74 6.44 -11.22
CA ILE A 70 0.16 5.29 -11.40
C ILE A 70 0.16 4.85 -12.86
N LYS A 71 -1.02 4.64 -13.47
CA LYS A 71 -1.15 4.24 -14.88
C LYS A 71 -0.46 5.24 -15.82
N ARG A 72 -0.59 6.53 -15.53
CA ARG A 72 0.00 7.60 -16.35
C ARG A 72 1.50 7.72 -16.19
N HIS A 73 2.02 7.59 -14.96
CA HIS A 73 3.42 7.87 -14.65
C HIS A 73 4.31 6.62 -14.65
N PHE A 74 3.81 5.43 -14.33
CA PHE A 74 4.61 4.22 -14.24
C PHE A 74 4.16 3.20 -15.29
N GLN A 75 4.19 3.60 -16.56
CA GLN A 75 3.85 2.72 -17.68
C GLN A 75 4.77 1.49 -17.69
N GLY A 76 4.17 0.30 -17.85
CA GLY A 76 4.88 -0.98 -17.79
C GLY A 76 5.13 -1.52 -16.38
N ALA A 77 4.88 -0.73 -15.33
CA ALA A 77 4.88 -1.26 -13.96
C ALA A 77 3.60 -2.06 -13.72
N ALA A 78 3.72 -3.19 -13.03
CA ALA A 78 2.57 -3.83 -12.43
C ALA A 78 2.00 -2.94 -11.31
N TRP A 79 0.69 -2.99 -11.12
CA TRP A 79 0.04 -2.38 -9.96
C TRP A 79 -0.61 -3.48 -9.13
N GLN A 80 -0.45 -3.38 -7.81
CA GLN A 80 -1.12 -4.21 -6.84
C GLN A 80 -1.95 -3.37 -5.87
N HIS A 81 -3.23 -3.69 -5.74
CA HIS A 81 -4.01 -3.23 -4.62
C HIS A 81 -3.54 -3.93 -3.33
N CYS A 82 -3.20 -3.13 -2.32
CA CYS A 82 -2.70 -3.61 -1.04
C CYS A 82 -3.68 -4.60 -0.39
N GLN A 83 -3.21 -5.83 -0.19
CA GLN A 83 -4.00 -6.93 0.36
C GLN A 83 -4.55 -6.61 1.75
N THR A 84 -3.81 -5.88 2.59
CA THR A 84 -4.28 -5.45 3.92
C THR A 84 -5.45 -4.46 3.82
N HIS A 85 -5.39 -3.52 2.89
CA HIS A 85 -6.49 -2.56 2.66
C HIS A 85 -7.70 -3.24 2.04
N PHE A 86 -7.49 -4.10 1.05
CA PHE A 86 -8.55 -4.91 0.46
C PHE A 86 -9.26 -5.77 1.52
N HIS A 87 -8.50 -6.48 2.36
CA HIS A 87 -9.03 -7.29 3.45
C HIS A 87 -9.87 -6.46 4.44
N ARG A 88 -9.39 -5.27 4.81
CA ARG A 88 -10.11 -4.34 5.68
C ARG A 88 -11.40 -3.83 5.03
N ASN A 89 -11.37 -3.53 3.73
CA ASN A 89 -12.53 -3.06 2.98
C ASN A 89 -13.62 -4.14 2.90
N ILE A 90 -13.23 -5.38 2.54
CA ILE A 90 -14.18 -6.51 2.50
C ILE A 90 -14.74 -6.79 3.89
N LYS A 91 -13.89 -6.83 4.93
CA LYS A 91 -14.35 -7.01 6.31
C LYS A 91 -15.35 -5.95 6.73
N GLY A 92 -15.13 -4.68 6.37
CA GLY A 92 -15.99 -3.55 6.72
C GLY A 92 -17.41 -3.63 6.14
N ILE A 93 -17.57 -4.25 4.98
CA ILE A 93 -18.88 -4.49 4.34
C ILE A 93 -19.49 -5.86 4.66
N THR A 94 -18.71 -6.75 5.30
CA THR A 94 -19.16 -8.10 5.64
C THR A 94 -19.97 -8.09 6.94
N PRO A 95 -21.16 -8.73 7.00
CA PRO A 95 -21.92 -8.88 8.23
C PRO A 95 -21.08 -9.53 9.35
N PRO A 96 -21.17 -9.06 10.62
CA PRO A 96 -20.31 -9.53 11.71
C PRO A 96 -20.27 -11.06 11.88
N LYS A 97 -21.39 -11.73 11.60
CA LYS A 97 -21.53 -13.20 11.64
C LYS A 97 -20.52 -13.92 10.73
N HIS A 98 -20.23 -13.37 9.55
CA HIS A 98 -19.38 -14.02 8.54
C HIS A 98 -17.99 -13.39 8.42
N GLN A 99 -17.72 -12.27 9.12
CA GLN A 99 -16.46 -11.53 9.00
C GLN A 99 -15.23 -12.41 9.24
N ARG A 100 -15.26 -13.31 10.23
CA ARG A 100 -14.10 -14.15 10.56
C ARG A 100 -13.80 -15.17 9.46
N GLU A 101 -14.84 -15.80 8.90
CA GLU A 101 -14.71 -16.86 7.91
C GLU A 101 -14.31 -16.29 6.55
N VAL A 102 -14.99 -15.23 6.08
CA VAL A 102 -14.63 -14.50 4.86
C VAL A 102 -13.21 -13.94 4.94
N ALA A 103 -12.82 -13.40 6.10
CA ALA A 103 -11.47 -12.93 6.33
C ALA A 103 -10.42 -14.05 6.26
N GLN A 104 -10.77 -15.27 6.66
CA GLN A 104 -9.85 -16.40 6.58
C GLN A 104 -9.75 -16.92 5.15
N ALA A 105 -10.88 -17.09 4.44
CA ALA A 105 -10.89 -17.51 3.04
C ALA A 105 -10.06 -16.57 2.15
N LEU A 106 -10.19 -15.25 2.33
CA LEU A 106 -9.33 -14.28 1.62
C LEU A 106 -7.84 -14.42 1.95
N LYS A 107 -7.51 -14.74 3.21
CA LYS A 107 -6.11 -14.99 3.59
C LYS A 107 -5.57 -16.25 2.93
N ASP A 108 -6.40 -17.27 2.76
CA ASP A 108 -6.00 -18.53 2.12
C ASP A 108 -5.71 -18.28 0.63
N VAL A 109 -6.55 -17.49 -0.05
CA VAL A 109 -6.28 -17.01 -1.42
C VAL A 109 -4.95 -16.25 -1.50
N PHE A 110 -4.72 -15.28 -0.61
CA PHE A 110 -3.51 -14.47 -0.63
C PHE A 110 -2.24 -15.23 -0.25
N ASN A 111 -2.34 -16.24 0.61
CA ASN A 111 -1.20 -17.03 1.07
C ASN A 111 -0.93 -18.26 0.21
N ALA A 112 -1.72 -18.49 -0.85
CA ALA A 112 -1.50 -19.57 -1.78
C ALA A 112 -0.05 -19.59 -2.32
N PRO A 113 0.50 -20.80 -2.57
CA PRO A 113 1.86 -20.97 -3.06
C PRO A 113 2.08 -20.47 -4.49
N ASP A 114 1.01 -20.47 -5.30
CA ASP A 114 0.99 -20.07 -6.70
C ASP A 114 -0.39 -19.54 -7.11
N GLN A 115 -0.47 -18.97 -8.32
CA GLN A 115 -1.68 -18.37 -8.86
C GLN A 115 -2.80 -19.39 -9.12
N ALA A 116 -2.47 -20.62 -9.51
CA ALA A 116 -3.46 -21.65 -9.79
C ALA A 116 -4.19 -22.07 -8.49
N THR A 117 -3.41 -22.27 -7.43
CA THR A 117 -3.93 -22.56 -6.09
C THR A 117 -4.73 -21.39 -5.52
N ALA A 118 -4.28 -20.14 -5.75
CA ALA A 118 -5.05 -18.96 -5.37
C ALA A 118 -6.43 -18.92 -6.04
N GLN A 119 -6.49 -19.27 -7.33
CA GLN A 119 -7.73 -19.32 -8.09
C GLN A 119 -8.66 -20.43 -7.60
N GLN A 120 -8.12 -21.59 -7.22
CA GLN A 120 -8.90 -22.69 -6.63
C GLN A 120 -9.52 -22.27 -5.30
N HIS A 121 -8.75 -21.64 -4.41
CA HIS A 121 -9.28 -21.11 -3.15
C HIS A 121 -10.32 -20.02 -3.38
N LEU A 122 -10.12 -19.18 -4.39
CA LEU A 122 -11.07 -18.13 -4.74
C LEU A 122 -12.40 -18.72 -5.22
N SER A 123 -12.36 -19.69 -6.13
CA SER A 123 -13.55 -20.39 -6.63
C SER A 123 -14.32 -21.04 -5.48
N ALA A 124 -13.63 -21.80 -4.62
CA ALA A 124 -14.27 -22.45 -3.48
C ALA A 124 -14.91 -21.44 -2.51
N MET A 125 -14.27 -20.29 -2.30
CA MET A 125 -14.82 -19.20 -1.50
C MET A 125 -16.09 -18.61 -2.15
N MET A 126 -16.06 -18.37 -3.46
CA MET A 126 -17.21 -17.85 -4.21
C MET A 126 -18.39 -18.81 -4.10
N ASP A 127 -18.19 -20.09 -4.42
CA ASP A 127 -19.24 -21.13 -4.35
C ASP A 127 -19.89 -21.21 -2.96
N THR A 128 -19.09 -21.05 -1.90
CA THR A 128 -19.58 -21.11 -0.52
C THR A 128 -20.46 -19.91 -0.14
N TYR A 129 -20.15 -18.73 -0.67
CA TYR A 129 -20.74 -17.47 -0.20
C TYR A 129 -21.63 -16.77 -1.23
N GLU A 130 -21.75 -17.28 -2.46
CA GLU A 130 -22.51 -16.64 -3.53
C GLU A 130 -23.98 -16.42 -3.14
N GLU A 131 -24.64 -17.45 -2.60
CA GLU A 131 -26.04 -17.33 -2.15
C GLU A 131 -26.19 -16.56 -0.83
N ILE A 132 -25.17 -16.61 0.04
CA ILE A 132 -25.23 -16.05 1.39
C ILE A 132 -24.89 -14.55 1.37
N LEU A 133 -23.93 -14.15 0.56
CA LEU A 133 -23.27 -12.85 0.53
C LEU A 133 -23.01 -12.36 -0.93
N PRO A 134 -24.03 -12.32 -1.81
CA PRO A 134 -23.84 -12.10 -3.26
C PRO A 134 -23.08 -10.80 -3.56
N ASN A 135 -23.45 -9.69 -2.90
CA ASN A 135 -22.81 -8.39 -3.11
C ASN A 135 -21.31 -8.37 -2.69
N ILE A 136 -20.92 -9.20 -1.72
CA ILE A 136 -19.53 -9.30 -1.27
C ILE A 136 -18.75 -10.16 -2.25
N VAL A 137 -19.33 -11.27 -2.70
CA VAL A 137 -18.72 -12.13 -3.72
C VAL A 137 -18.50 -11.36 -5.02
N GLU A 138 -19.50 -10.61 -5.51
CA GLU A 138 -19.37 -9.76 -6.70
C GLU A 138 -18.22 -8.74 -6.55
N LYS A 139 -18.13 -8.09 -5.38
CA LYS A 139 -17.05 -7.14 -5.12
C LYS A 139 -15.69 -7.81 -5.05
N ILE A 140 -15.60 -9.01 -4.47
CA ILE A 140 -14.37 -9.78 -4.45
C ILE A 140 -13.96 -10.17 -5.87
N ASP A 141 -14.88 -10.74 -6.66
CA ASP A 141 -14.62 -11.17 -8.03
C ASP A 141 -14.02 -10.06 -8.88
N ARG A 142 -14.67 -8.88 -8.85
CA ARG A 142 -14.23 -7.72 -9.64
C ARG A 142 -12.85 -7.22 -9.23
N ASP A 143 -12.57 -7.12 -7.93
CA ASP A 143 -11.46 -6.32 -7.43
C ASP A 143 -10.24 -7.18 -6.98
N ILE A 144 -10.43 -8.48 -6.72
CA ILE A 144 -9.37 -9.34 -6.15
C ILE A 144 -8.21 -9.56 -7.11
N ILE A 145 -8.46 -9.57 -8.43
CA ILE A 145 -7.40 -9.74 -9.44
C ILE A 145 -6.28 -8.71 -9.27
N HIS A 146 -6.63 -7.49 -8.86
CA HIS A 146 -5.67 -6.42 -8.59
C HIS A 146 -4.83 -6.66 -7.34
N CYS A 147 -5.22 -7.58 -6.45
CA CYS A 147 -4.48 -7.95 -5.24
C CYS A 147 -3.46 -9.07 -5.48
N LEU A 148 -3.49 -9.70 -6.66
CA LEU A 148 -2.75 -10.94 -6.96
C LEU A 148 -1.50 -10.71 -7.83
N ALA A 149 -1.17 -9.47 -8.19
CA ALA A 149 0.00 -9.15 -9.02
C ALA A 149 1.33 -9.69 -8.47
N CYS A 150 1.43 -9.93 -7.15
CA CYS A 150 2.59 -10.57 -6.53
C CYS A 150 2.96 -11.91 -7.16
N PHE A 151 2.01 -12.68 -7.70
CA PHE A 151 2.29 -13.98 -8.32
C PHE A 151 3.13 -13.88 -9.61
N HIS A 152 3.20 -12.70 -10.24
CA HIS A 152 4.09 -12.46 -11.37
C HIS A 152 5.56 -12.24 -10.97
N PHE A 153 5.86 -12.22 -9.66
CA PHE A 153 7.21 -12.03 -9.12
C PHE A 153 7.78 -13.35 -8.58
N PRO A 154 9.12 -13.47 -8.48
CA PRO A 154 9.77 -14.66 -7.94
C PRO A 154 9.20 -15.09 -6.60
N GLN A 155 9.01 -16.39 -6.39
CA GLN A 155 8.34 -16.95 -5.20
C GLN A 155 8.92 -16.42 -3.88
N GLN A 156 10.24 -16.28 -3.82
CA GLN A 156 10.95 -15.72 -2.66
C GLN A 156 10.59 -14.27 -2.33
N HIS A 157 10.09 -13.49 -3.29
CA HIS A 157 9.67 -12.10 -3.10
C HIS A 157 8.20 -11.98 -2.72
N GLN A 158 7.37 -12.93 -3.12
CA GLN A 158 5.91 -12.86 -2.96
C GLN A 158 5.51 -12.60 -1.52
N ARG A 159 6.10 -13.31 -0.56
CA ARG A 159 5.82 -13.12 0.88
C ARG A 159 6.06 -11.67 1.33
N ARG A 160 7.14 -11.03 0.85
CA ARG A 160 7.48 -9.64 1.21
C ARG A 160 6.56 -8.64 0.52
N ILE A 161 6.26 -8.86 -0.77
CA ILE A 161 5.36 -8.05 -1.58
C ILE A 161 3.93 -8.01 -0.99
N ARG A 162 3.45 -9.13 -0.43
CA ARG A 162 2.12 -9.23 0.18
C ARG A 162 1.97 -8.43 1.47
N THR A 163 3.07 -8.13 2.17
CA THR A 163 3.04 -7.54 3.51
C THR A 163 3.31 -6.05 3.50
N THR A 164 2.52 -5.28 4.25
CA THR A 164 2.80 -3.86 4.55
C THR A 164 3.30 -3.63 5.97
N ASN A 165 3.74 -4.69 6.68
CA ASN A 165 4.06 -4.63 8.11
C ASN A 165 5.04 -3.52 8.50
N LEU A 166 6.06 -3.26 7.68
CA LEU A 166 7.04 -2.21 7.94
C LEU A 166 6.43 -0.81 7.80
N LEU A 167 5.67 -0.58 6.72
CA LEU A 167 4.90 0.65 6.53
C LEU A 167 3.87 0.86 7.65
N GLU A 168 3.16 -0.20 8.06
CA GLU A 168 2.20 -0.11 9.17
C GLU A 168 2.88 0.14 10.52
N ARG A 169 4.14 -0.30 10.70
CA ARG A 169 4.93 0.01 11.91
C ARG A 169 5.38 1.47 11.89
N LEU A 170 5.87 1.97 10.75
CA LEU A 170 6.17 3.39 10.56
C LEU A 170 4.92 4.26 10.80
N ASN A 171 3.79 3.93 10.17
CA ASN A 171 2.52 4.64 10.33
C ASN A 171 2.05 4.68 11.78
N ARG A 172 2.22 3.60 12.54
CA ARG A 172 1.89 3.57 13.98
C ARG A 172 2.79 4.51 14.79
N GLU A 173 4.08 4.54 14.53
CA GLU A 173 5.00 5.44 15.24
C GLU A 173 4.71 6.91 14.87
N ILE A 174 4.44 7.20 13.59
CA ILE A 174 4.01 8.53 13.14
C ILE A 174 2.74 8.96 13.88
N LYS A 175 1.70 8.12 13.90
CA LYS A 175 0.46 8.40 14.62
C LYS A 175 0.71 8.67 16.11
N ARG A 176 1.49 7.81 16.76
CA ARG A 176 1.84 7.97 18.18
C ARG A 176 2.48 9.33 18.48
N ARG A 177 3.37 9.82 17.61
CA ARG A 177 4.04 11.13 17.79
C ARG A 177 3.11 12.29 17.44
N ALA A 178 2.34 12.15 16.37
CA ALA A 178 1.36 13.15 15.94
C ALA A 178 0.23 13.33 16.97
N ASP A 179 -0.20 12.25 17.63
CA ASP A 179 -1.24 12.27 18.67
C ASP A 179 -0.83 13.09 19.89
N VAL A 180 0.48 13.19 20.20
CA VAL A 180 0.95 14.07 21.28
C VAL A 180 0.82 15.55 20.89
N VAL A 181 1.06 15.86 19.61
CA VAL A 181 0.97 17.24 19.09
C VAL A 181 -0.48 17.69 18.94
N GLN A 182 -1.40 16.77 18.65
CA GLN A 182 -2.82 17.00 18.36
C GLN A 182 -3.05 17.86 17.11
N ILE A 183 -2.67 19.14 17.15
CA ILE A 183 -2.86 20.10 16.06
C ILE A 183 -1.51 20.77 15.74
N PHE A 184 -0.96 20.46 14.58
CA PHE A 184 0.24 21.13 14.09
C PHE A 184 -0.04 22.61 13.75
N PRO A 185 0.90 23.52 14.08
CA PRO A 185 0.73 24.97 13.85
C PRO A 185 0.81 25.36 12.37
N ASN A 186 1.46 24.57 11.54
CA ASN A 186 1.54 24.71 10.08
C ASN A 186 2.04 23.41 9.44
N LYS A 187 2.06 23.38 8.10
CA LYS A 187 2.49 22.23 7.31
C LYS A 187 3.96 21.89 7.58
N GLU A 188 4.83 22.88 7.67
CA GLU A 188 6.27 22.72 7.87
C GLU A 188 6.61 22.10 9.23
N ALA A 189 5.80 22.35 10.26
CA ALA A 189 5.95 21.69 11.55
C ALA A 189 5.58 20.21 11.50
N CYS A 190 4.53 19.86 10.73
CA CYS A 190 4.15 18.47 10.48
C CYS A 190 5.27 17.75 9.70
N GLU A 191 5.73 18.35 8.61
CA GLU A 191 6.80 17.81 7.77
C GLU A 191 8.10 17.63 8.56
N ARG A 192 8.47 18.55 9.45
CA ARG A 192 9.68 18.39 10.29
C ARG A 192 9.59 17.21 11.23
N LEU A 193 8.47 17.04 11.94
CA LEU A 193 8.32 15.94 12.89
C LEU A 193 8.31 14.59 12.16
N ILE A 194 7.46 14.47 11.14
CA ILE A 194 7.30 13.22 10.40
C ILE A 194 8.56 12.94 9.57
N GLY A 195 9.18 13.97 9.00
CA GLY A 195 10.43 13.88 8.26
C GLY A 195 11.57 13.35 9.12
N ALA A 196 11.72 13.83 10.36
CA ALA A 196 12.71 13.30 11.29
C ALA A 196 12.50 11.80 11.56
N LEU A 197 11.26 11.36 11.77
CA LEU A 197 10.95 9.93 11.92
C LEU A 197 11.26 9.16 10.63
N CYS A 198 10.88 9.69 9.46
CA CYS A 198 11.19 9.05 8.19
C CYS A 198 12.71 8.91 7.98
N MET A 199 13.51 9.90 8.37
CA MET A 199 14.97 9.83 8.28
C MET A 199 15.54 8.73 9.18
N GLU A 200 15.11 8.65 10.45
CA GLU A 200 15.54 7.58 11.37
C GLU A 200 15.23 6.19 10.81
N TRP A 201 14.03 6.02 10.24
CA TRP A 201 13.60 4.75 9.65
C TRP A 201 14.32 4.43 8.34
N SER A 202 14.59 5.43 7.51
CA SER A 202 15.38 5.30 6.29
C SER A 202 16.80 4.82 6.61
N ASP A 203 17.45 5.43 7.60
CA ASP A 203 18.79 5.01 8.05
C ASP A 203 18.79 3.55 8.55
N GLU A 204 17.79 3.14 9.33
CA GLU A 204 17.64 1.75 9.77
C GLU A 204 17.45 0.79 8.58
N TRP A 205 16.57 1.14 7.63
CA TRP A 205 16.23 0.25 6.50
C TRP A 205 17.36 0.11 5.50
N ILE A 206 18.08 1.19 5.20
CA ILE A 206 19.22 1.17 4.27
C ILE A 206 20.37 0.35 4.85
N THR A 207 20.61 0.41 6.16
CA THR A 207 21.69 -0.32 6.83
C THR A 207 21.32 -1.76 7.23
N SER A 208 20.03 -2.09 7.20
CA SER A 208 19.54 -3.44 7.48
C SER A 208 19.92 -4.45 6.39
N ARG A 209 19.65 -5.73 6.65
CA ARG A 209 19.82 -6.77 5.64
C ARG A 209 18.92 -6.49 4.43
N ARG A 210 19.45 -6.76 3.24
CA ARG A 210 18.72 -6.72 1.97
C ARG A 210 17.32 -7.32 2.10
N TYR A 211 16.31 -6.54 1.75
CA TYR A 211 14.90 -6.89 1.89
C TYR A 211 14.43 -7.85 0.79
N LEU A 212 14.87 -7.64 -0.46
CA LEU A 212 14.63 -8.53 -1.60
C LEU A 212 15.93 -8.92 -2.30
N ASP A 213 16.05 -10.20 -2.69
CA ASP A 213 17.15 -10.61 -3.57
C ASP A 213 16.88 -10.22 -5.03
N MET A 214 17.59 -9.22 -5.54
CA MET A 214 17.35 -8.69 -6.87
C MET A 214 17.95 -9.55 -8.01
N THR A 215 18.69 -10.63 -7.71
CA THR A 215 19.28 -11.50 -8.74
C THR A 215 18.24 -12.15 -9.65
N ASP A 216 17.06 -12.41 -9.09
CA ASP A 216 16.00 -13.20 -9.74
C ASP A 216 14.99 -12.30 -10.47
N LEU A 217 15.23 -10.98 -10.51
CA LEU A 217 14.44 -9.98 -11.23
C LEU A 217 15.11 -9.52 -12.54
N LYS A 218 16.08 -10.29 -13.04
CA LYS A 218 16.77 -10.02 -14.30
C LYS A 218 15.85 -10.26 -15.49
#